data_AF-T1A3R3-F1
#
_entry.id   AF-T1A3R3-F1
#
_cell.length_a   1.000
_cell.length_b   1.000
_cell.length_c   1.000
_cell.angle_alpha   90.00
_cell.angle_beta   90.00
_cell.angle_gamma   90.00
#
_symmetry.space_group_name_H-M   'P 1'
#
loop_
_entity.id
_entity.type
_entity.pdbx_description
1 polymer ?
#
loop_
_entity_poly.entity_id
_entity_poly.type
_entity_poly.pdbx_seq_one_letter_code
_entity_poly.pdbx_strand_id
1 'polypeptide(L)'
;CRKITIGWGLYLIYSVLWTDVSDAWKLPRHQRAIVDIGGVYLQSFFLVLVLALYQLTGNSIFLFAFVLNDFAIAMTTFNPFIRMDGYWLMSDLFGIVNLRRQQMIWGQDILARIFGGHQTGLSRLSRRAKWALTAYTVLGTLYLAYLVKVVFKLVVLNIAESYPAMLHVLWQQASDGMPVLAFLRALLEIGWRTMLIFGAAMVVFRATKASLGLAAKLCGARSHARLPPGA
;
A
#
# COMPACT_ATOMS: atom_id res chain seq x y z
N CYS A 1 5.42 -29.67 21.28
CA CYS A 1 5.94 -28.47 20.59
C CYS A 1 5.70 -28.60 19.09
N ARG A 2 5.09 -27.59 18.46
CA ARG A 2 5.10 -27.48 16.99
C ARG A 2 6.49 -27.02 16.57
N LYS A 3 7.02 -27.53 15.46
CA LYS A 3 8.31 -27.08 14.90
C LYS A 3 8.16 -25.65 14.38
N ILE A 4 8.99 -24.73 14.88
CA ILE A 4 9.19 -23.42 14.26
C ILE A 4 9.89 -23.68 12.92
N THR A 5 9.29 -23.24 11.82
CA THR A 5 9.91 -23.35 10.50
C THR A 5 10.41 -21.98 10.06
N ILE A 6 11.65 -21.93 9.63
CA ILE A 6 12.25 -20.76 8.98
C ILE A 6 12.39 -21.11 7.50
N GLY A 7 12.07 -20.18 6.63
CA GLY A 7 12.10 -20.40 5.19
C GLY A 7 12.46 -19.15 4.42
N TRP A 8 12.73 -19.38 3.14
CA TRP A 8 12.85 -18.34 2.13
C TRP A 8 11.68 -18.48 1.16
N GLY A 9 11.16 -17.37 0.67
CA GLY A 9 10.08 -17.33 -0.30
C GLY A 9 10.18 -16.13 -1.21
N LEU A 10 9.42 -16.16 -2.30
CA LEU A 10 9.28 -15.04 -3.23
C LEU A 10 7.86 -14.48 -3.11
N TYR A 11 7.76 -13.24 -2.64
CA TYR A 11 6.53 -12.47 -2.64
C TYR A 11 6.48 -11.59 -3.89
N LEU A 12 5.76 -12.05 -4.92
CA LEU A 12 5.76 -11.47 -6.27
C LEU A 12 7.17 -11.42 -6.85
N ILE A 13 7.88 -10.30 -6.71
CA ILE A 13 9.26 -10.10 -7.18
C ILE A 13 10.27 -9.97 -6.02
N TYR A 14 9.80 -9.89 -4.78
CA TYR A 14 10.64 -9.65 -3.62
C TYR A 14 11.00 -10.98 -2.95
N SER A 15 12.29 -11.19 -2.68
CA SER A 15 12.73 -12.26 -1.80
C SER A 15 12.39 -11.93 -0.35
N VAL A 16 11.77 -12.87 0.36
CA VAL A 16 11.38 -12.71 1.76
C VAL A 16 11.88 -13.91 2.55
N LEU A 17 12.56 -13.64 3.65
CA LEU A 17 12.82 -14.62 4.69
C LEU A 17 11.67 -14.57 5.69
N TRP A 18 11.09 -15.73 6.02
CA TRP A 18 9.93 -15.81 6.90
C TRP A 18 10.14 -16.88 7.97
N THR A 19 9.45 -16.72 9.10
CA THR A 19 9.43 -17.68 10.20
C THR A 19 7.99 -17.93 10.61
N ASP A 20 7.60 -19.21 10.82
CA ASP A 20 6.27 -19.55 11.34
C ASP A 20 6.19 -19.17 12.82
N VAL A 21 5.50 -18.06 13.10
CA VAL A 21 5.20 -17.55 14.44
C VAL A 21 3.72 -17.70 14.80
N SER A 22 3.01 -18.66 14.20
CA SER A 22 1.56 -18.85 14.44
C SER A 22 1.21 -19.05 15.92
N ASP A 23 2.10 -19.64 16.71
CA ASP A 23 1.88 -19.85 18.15
C ASP A 23 1.91 -18.54 18.97
N ALA A 24 2.43 -17.43 18.42
CA ALA A 24 2.42 -16.11 19.07
C ALA A 24 0.98 -15.62 19.35
N TRP A 25 -0.02 -16.14 18.64
CA TRP A 25 -1.43 -15.82 18.90
C TRP A 25 -1.95 -16.30 20.27
N LYS A 26 -1.25 -17.24 20.92
CA LYS A 26 -1.54 -17.70 22.29
C LYS A 26 -1.08 -16.71 23.36
N LEU A 27 -0.19 -15.78 23.01
CA LEU A 27 0.36 -14.81 23.94
C LEU A 27 -0.63 -13.66 24.20
N PRO A 28 -0.53 -12.98 25.36
CA PRO A 28 -1.17 -11.70 25.58
C PRO A 28 -0.78 -10.67 24.51
N ARG A 29 -1.70 -9.75 24.20
CA ARG A 29 -1.54 -8.77 23.10
C ARG A 29 -0.24 -7.98 23.15
N HIS A 30 0.20 -7.58 24.35
CA HIS A 30 1.46 -6.84 24.51
C HIS A 30 2.68 -7.66 24.10
N GLN A 31 2.70 -8.95 24.46
CA GLN A 31 3.81 -9.83 24.08
C GLN A 31 3.79 -10.13 22.59
N ARG A 32 2.60 -10.27 21.99
CA ARG A 32 2.48 -10.41 20.54
C ARG A 32 2.93 -9.16 19.78
N ALA A 33 2.59 -7.97 20.27
CA ALA A 33 3.11 -6.71 19.73
C ALA A 33 4.65 -6.63 19.79
N ILE A 34 5.30 -7.17 20.83
CA ILE A 34 6.76 -7.27 20.90
C ILE A 34 7.32 -8.20 19.81
N VAL A 35 6.63 -9.32 19.55
CA VAL A 35 7.01 -10.24 18.45
C VAL A 35 6.88 -9.53 17.10
N ASP A 36 5.81 -8.77 16.88
CA ASP A 36 5.56 -8.03 15.64
C ASP A 36 6.64 -6.96 15.35
N ILE A 37 7.18 -6.30 16.38
CA ILE A 37 8.28 -5.31 16.22
C ILE A 37 9.68 -5.95 16.20
N GLY A 38 9.80 -7.27 16.38
CA GLY A 38 11.09 -7.95 16.43
C GLY A 38 11.94 -7.74 15.17
N GLY A 39 11.30 -7.70 14.00
CA GLY A 39 11.96 -7.39 12.73
C GLY A 39 12.53 -5.97 12.71
N VAL A 40 11.73 -4.97 13.10
CA VAL A 40 12.14 -3.55 13.19
C VAL A 40 13.29 -3.40 14.19
N TYR A 41 13.23 -4.10 15.32
CA TYR A 41 14.28 -4.07 16.34
C TYR A 41 15.63 -4.55 15.77
N LEU A 42 15.66 -5.71 15.10
CA LEU A 42 16.88 -6.24 14.49
C LEU A 42 17.40 -5.34 13.36
N GLN A 43 16.51 -4.82 12.52
CA GLN A 43 16.87 -3.87 11.45
C GLN A 43 17.45 -2.56 12.02
N SER A 44 16.87 -2.04 13.10
CA SER A 44 17.37 -0.84 13.78
C SER A 44 18.75 -1.06 14.40
N PHE A 45 18.98 -2.22 15.01
CA PHE A 45 20.31 -2.57 15.51
C PHE A 45 21.34 -2.63 14.38
N PHE A 46 20.99 -3.24 13.25
CA PHE A 46 21.84 -3.26 12.06
C PHE A 46 22.17 -1.84 11.56
N LEU A 47 21.19 -0.93 11.54
CA LEU A 47 21.41 0.47 11.16
C LEU A 47 22.42 1.18 12.09
N VAL A 48 22.37 0.92 13.39
CA VAL A 48 23.37 1.46 14.35
C VAL A 48 24.77 0.98 14.00
N LEU A 49 24.93 -0.30 13.64
CA LEU A 49 26.23 -0.84 13.21
C LEU A 49 26.72 -0.19 11.91
N VAL A 50 25.84 -0.02 10.92
CA VAL A 50 26.18 0.64 9.66
C VAL A 50 26.59 2.09 9.88
N LEU A 51 25.90 2.80 10.78
CA LEU A 51 26.25 4.18 11.14
C LEU A 51 27.60 4.24 11.87
N ALA A 52 27.89 3.30 12.77
CA ALA A 52 29.19 3.21 13.43
C ALA A 52 30.32 2.97 12.41
N LEU A 53 30.11 2.10 11.42
CA LEU A 53 31.07 1.88 10.32
C LEU A 53 31.31 3.15 9.49
N TYR A 54 30.26 3.94 9.22
CA TYR A 54 30.42 5.24 8.59
C TYR A 54 31.32 6.16 9.42
N GLN A 55 31.07 6.27 10.73
CA GLN A 55 31.87 7.12 11.61
C GLN A 55 33.34 6.69 11.70
N LEU A 56 33.62 5.40 11.63
CA LEU A 56 35.00 4.87 11.68
C LEU A 56 35.76 5.00 10.35
N THR A 57 35.07 4.87 9.21
CA THR A 57 35.71 4.81 7.90
C THR A 57 35.60 6.11 7.09
N GLY A 58 34.63 6.96 7.40
CA GLY A 58 34.25 8.14 6.60
C GLY A 58 33.67 7.80 5.22
N ASN A 59 33.48 6.51 4.89
CA ASN A 59 33.05 6.10 3.55
C ASN A 59 31.54 6.32 3.36
N SER A 60 31.18 7.15 2.39
CA SER A 60 29.80 7.51 2.08
C SER A 60 28.91 6.31 1.73
N ILE A 61 29.48 5.17 1.32
CA ILE A 61 28.70 3.95 1.04
C ILE A 61 27.89 3.49 2.25
N PHE A 62 28.44 3.62 3.47
CA PHE A 62 27.75 3.25 4.70
C PHE A 62 26.64 4.23 5.03
N LEU A 63 26.83 5.53 4.75
CA LEU A 63 25.78 6.53 4.91
C LEU A 63 24.63 6.29 3.92
N PHE A 64 24.94 6.00 2.65
CA PHE A 64 23.92 5.61 1.66
C PHE A 64 23.18 4.34 2.08
N ALA A 65 23.90 3.31 2.54
CA ALA A 65 23.31 2.08 3.03
C ALA A 65 22.38 2.34 4.24
N PHE A 66 22.79 3.20 5.17
CA PHE A 66 21.97 3.62 6.31
C PHE A 66 20.67 4.28 5.84
N VAL A 67 20.75 5.32 5.01
CA VAL A 67 19.58 6.08 4.55
C VAL A 67 18.61 5.20 3.77
N LEU A 68 19.13 4.33 2.87
CA LEU A 68 18.27 3.42 2.09
C LEU A 68 17.57 2.39 2.97
N ASN A 69 18.27 1.81 3.96
CA ASN A 69 17.67 0.85 4.87
C ASN A 69 16.67 1.51 5.82
N ASP A 70 16.98 2.69 6.37
CA ASP A 70 16.06 3.46 7.22
C ASP A 70 14.76 3.79 6.49
N PHE A 71 14.88 4.29 5.25
CA PHE A 71 13.73 4.53 4.39
C PHE A 71 12.94 3.24 4.09
N ALA A 72 13.63 2.13 3.86
CA ALA A 72 12.98 0.84 3.65
C ALA A 72 12.20 0.37 4.89
N ILE A 73 12.75 0.50 6.11
CA ILE A 73 12.05 0.17 7.36
C ILE A 73 10.78 1.01 7.49
N ALA A 74 10.88 2.33 7.30
CA ALA A 74 9.76 3.24 7.44
C ALA A 74 8.64 2.95 6.43
N MET A 75 9.00 2.66 5.17
CA MET A 75 8.03 2.46 4.09
C MET A 75 7.43 1.06 4.04
N THR A 76 8.18 0.04 4.46
CA THR A 76 7.78 -1.36 4.35
C THR A 76 7.39 -1.92 5.73
N THR A 77 8.34 -2.12 6.63
CA THR A 77 8.12 -2.80 7.91
C THR A 77 7.20 -2.02 8.84
N PHE A 78 7.45 -0.73 9.05
CA PHE A 78 6.72 0.10 10.01
C PHE A 78 5.48 0.77 9.43
N ASN A 79 5.14 0.50 8.17
CA ASN A 79 3.97 1.08 7.53
C ASN A 79 2.67 0.47 8.10
N PRO A 80 1.85 1.24 8.82
CA PRO A 80 0.67 0.68 9.47
C PRO A 80 -0.46 0.39 8.48
N PHE A 81 -0.47 1.01 7.29
CA PHE A 81 -1.61 1.00 6.37
C PHE A 81 -1.53 -0.10 5.31
N ILE A 82 -0.32 -0.53 4.97
CA ILE A 82 -0.07 -1.70 4.12
C ILE A 82 0.02 -2.94 5.02
N ARG A 83 -0.35 -4.12 4.52
CA ARG A 83 -0.36 -5.36 5.33
C ARG A 83 1.07 -5.87 5.57
N MET A 84 1.80 -5.13 6.40
CA MET A 84 3.16 -5.38 6.86
C MET A 84 3.17 -5.47 8.39
N ASP A 85 4.34 -5.54 9.03
CA ASP A 85 4.45 -5.70 10.48
C ASP A 85 3.79 -4.55 11.26
N GLY A 86 3.85 -3.32 10.74
CA GLY A 86 3.14 -2.16 11.29
C GLY A 86 1.62 -2.33 11.34
N TYR A 87 1.02 -3.06 10.40
CA TYR A 87 -0.41 -3.37 10.42
C TYR A 87 -0.78 -4.32 11.57
N TRP A 88 0.04 -5.34 11.80
CA TRP A 88 -0.18 -6.31 12.87
C TRP A 88 0.02 -5.67 14.24
N LEU A 89 1.06 -4.84 14.38
CA LEU A 89 1.27 -4.00 15.55
C LEU A 89 0.02 -3.13 15.86
N MET A 90 -0.55 -2.44 14.87
CA MET A 90 -1.77 -1.67 15.07
C MET A 90 -2.98 -2.54 15.44
N SER A 91 -3.08 -3.75 14.87
CA SER A 91 -4.12 -4.73 15.21
C SER A 91 -4.07 -5.10 16.70
N ASP A 92 -2.86 -5.27 17.22
CA ASP A 92 -2.61 -5.66 18.60
C ASP A 92 -2.75 -4.51 19.59
N LEU A 93 -2.26 -3.32 19.23
CA LEU A 93 -2.44 -2.09 20.02
C LEU A 93 -3.91 -1.71 20.16
N PHE A 94 -4.69 -1.78 19.07
CA PHE A 94 -6.13 -1.53 19.12
C PHE A 94 -6.92 -2.71 19.70
N GLY A 95 -6.31 -3.89 19.76
CA GLY A 95 -6.97 -5.09 20.22
C GLY A 95 -8.11 -5.53 19.31
N ILE A 96 -8.02 -5.22 18.02
CA ILE A 96 -9.02 -5.54 17.01
C ILE A 96 -8.42 -6.62 16.11
N VAL A 97 -8.97 -7.83 16.16
CA VAL A 97 -8.53 -8.90 15.27
C VAL A 97 -9.00 -8.59 13.86
N ASN A 98 -8.05 -8.61 12.92
CA ASN A 98 -8.30 -8.42 11.49
C ASN A 98 -8.95 -7.05 11.17
N LEU A 99 -8.17 -5.98 11.37
CA LEU A 99 -8.56 -4.60 11.10
C LEU A 99 -9.24 -4.43 9.74
N ARG A 100 -8.68 -4.96 8.64
CA ARG A 100 -9.25 -4.80 7.29
C ARG A 100 -10.69 -5.30 7.19
N ARG A 101 -10.98 -6.47 7.77
CA ARG A 101 -12.36 -7.00 7.77
C ARG A 101 -13.29 -6.09 8.55
N GLN A 102 -12.84 -5.59 9.70
CA GLN A 102 -13.63 -4.68 10.53
C GLN A 102 -13.82 -3.32 9.87
N GLN A 103 -12.82 -2.80 9.15
CA GLN A 103 -12.94 -1.57 8.35
C GLN A 103 -14.01 -1.72 7.27
N MET A 104 -14.06 -2.88 6.60
CA MET A 104 -15.06 -3.15 5.57
C MET A 104 -16.48 -3.22 6.14
N ILE A 105 -16.68 -3.96 7.24
CA ILE A 105 -17.98 -4.05 7.92
C ILE A 105 -18.41 -2.66 8.41
N TRP A 106 -17.52 -1.95 9.10
CA TRP A 106 -17.79 -0.62 9.63
C TRP A 106 -18.08 0.41 8.52
N GLY A 107 -17.36 0.35 7.41
CA GLY A 107 -17.62 1.18 6.23
C GLY A 107 -18.99 0.90 5.61
N GLN A 108 -19.37 -0.37 5.48
CA GLN A 108 -20.70 -0.75 5.01
C GLN A 108 -21.81 -0.26 5.94
N ASP A 109 -21.64 -0.39 7.26
CA ASP A 109 -22.59 0.13 8.25
C ASP A 109 -22.75 1.65 8.17
N ILE A 110 -21.65 2.40 8.00
CA ILE A 110 -21.70 3.86 7.81
C ILE A 110 -22.47 4.19 6.52
N LEU A 111 -22.15 3.52 5.40
CA LEU A 111 -22.84 3.75 4.13
C LEU A 111 -24.34 3.40 4.24
N ALA A 112 -24.69 2.28 4.87
CA ALA A 112 -26.08 1.89 5.09
C ALA A 112 -26.85 2.92 5.91
N ARG A 113 -26.23 3.50 6.97
CA ARG A 113 -26.84 4.58 7.77
C ARG A 113 -27.07 5.85 6.96
N ILE A 114 -26.14 6.19 6.07
CA ILE A 114 -26.27 7.37 5.21
C ILE A 114 -27.33 7.13 4.11
N PHE A 115 -27.50 5.89 3.65
CA PHE A 115 -28.40 5.53 2.55
C PHE A 115 -29.71 4.86 2.96
N GLY A 116 -30.03 4.81 4.26
CA GLY A 116 -31.26 4.16 4.76
C GLY A 116 -31.31 2.65 4.48
N GLY A 117 -30.16 2.01 4.23
CA GLY A 117 -30.05 0.57 4.01
C GLY A 117 -30.11 -0.24 5.31
N HIS A 118 -30.42 -1.52 5.21
CA HIS A 118 -30.39 -2.43 6.35
C HIS A 118 -28.95 -2.66 6.84
N GLN A 119 -28.73 -2.64 8.16
CA GLN A 119 -27.42 -2.87 8.77
C GLN A 119 -26.99 -4.33 8.54
N THR A 120 -25.84 -4.56 7.91
CA THR A 120 -25.39 -5.89 7.48
C THR A 120 -24.45 -6.58 8.46
N GLY A 121 -24.19 -6.02 9.64
CA GLY A 121 -23.58 -6.77 10.72
C GLY A 121 -23.13 -5.88 11.85
N LEU A 122 -23.76 -6.01 13.02
CA LEU A 122 -23.37 -5.30 14.23
C LEU A 122 -21.90 -5.59 14.57
N SER A 123 -21.00 -4.67 14.23
CA SER A 123 -19.63 -4.74 14.73
C SER A 123 -19.74 -4.68 16.27
N ARG A 124 -19.40 -5.80 16.95
CA ARG A 124 -19.42 -5.93 18.41
C ARG A 124 -18.28 -5.17 19.10
N LEU A 125 -17.64 -4.25 18.37
CA LEU A 125 -16.52 -3.45 18.85
C LEU A 125 -16.99 -2.41 19.89
N SER A 126 -16.17 -2.21 20.91
CA SER A 126 -16.37 -1.17 21.90
C SER A 126 -16.36 0.23 21.25
N ARG A 127 -16.94 1.22 21.94
CA ARG A 127 -16.97 2.61 21.43
C ARG A 127 -15.58 3.17 21.14
N ARG A 128 -14.59 2.86 22.01
CA ARG A 128 -13.19 3.26 21.82
C ARG A 128 -12.57 2.58 20.59
N ALA A 129 -12.81 1.28 20.41
CA ALA A 129 -12.32 0.53 19.26
C ALA A 129 -12.89 1.06 17.94
N LYS A 130 -14.16 1.48 17.91
CA LYS A 130 -14.78 2.12 16.73
C LYS A 130 -14.11 3.45 16.37
N TRP A 131 -13.81 4.30 17.36
CA TRP A 131 -13.08 5.56 17.13
C TRP A 131 -11.66 5.30 16.62
N ALA A 132 -10.92 4.39 17.26
CA ALA A 132 -9.58 4.00 16.80
C ALA A 132 -9.60 3.46 15.36
N LEU A 133 -10.55 2.57 15.05
CA LEU A 133 -10.73 2.02 13.70
C LEU A 133 -11.07 3.10 12.68
N THR A 134 -11.92 4.06 13.04
CA THR A 134 -12.31 5.17 12.17
C THR A 134 -11.11 6.08 11.89
N ALA A 135 -10.40 6.51 12.93
CA ALA A 135 -9.18 7.32 12.79
C ALA A 135 -8.14 6.62 11.91
N TYR A 136 -7.88 5.34 12.19
CA TYR A 136 -6.98 4.49 11.40
C TYR A 136 -7.42 4.39 9.92
N THR A 137 -8.72 4.26 9.66
CA THR A 137 -9.26 4.20 8.28
C THR A 137 -9.11 5.53 7.55
N VAL A 138 -9.41 6.64 8.21
CA VAL A 138 -9.26 7.99 7.62
C VAL A 138 -7.79 8.28 7.31
N LEU A 139 -6.91 8.09 8.30
CA LEU A 139 -5.47 8.30 8.12
C LEU A 139 -4.90 7.40 7.03
N GLY A 140 -5.28 6.11 7.00
CA GLY A 140 -4.84 5.18 5.97
C GLY A 140 -5.35 5.53 4.58
N THR A 141 -6.58 6.03 4.48
CA THR A 141 -7.15 6.50 3.20
C THR A 141 -6.42 7.74 2.70
N LEU A 142 -6.14 8.71 3.59
CA LEU A 142 -5.37 9.91 3.25
C LEU A 142 -3.94 9.57 2.84
N TYR A 143 -3.28 8.69 3.58
CA TYR A 143 -1.95 8.19 3.25
C TYR A 143 -1.93 7.51 1.89
N LEU A 144 -2.87 6.60 1.62
CA LEU A 144 -2.94 5.90 0.35
C LEU A 144 -3.23 6.86 -0.82
N ALA A 145 -4.14 7.81 -0.63
CA ALA A 145 -4.44 8.84 -1.64
C ALA A 145 -3.22 9.72 -1.92
N TYR A 146 -2.47 10.11 -0.88
CA TYR A 146 -1.21 10.84 -1.02
C TYR A 146 -0.16 10.02 -1.78
N LEU A 147 0.03 8.74 -1.42
CA LEU A 147 0.97 7.85 -2.10
C LEU A 147 0.60 7.67 -3.58
N VAL A 148 -0.67 7.45 -3.90
CA VAL A 148 -1.16 7.38 -5.28
C VAL A 148 -0.88 8.68 -6.03
N LYS A 149 -1.14 9.84 -5.42
CA LYS A 149 -0.83 11.15 -6.02
C LYS A 149 0.66 11.30 -6.31
N VAL A 150 1.53 10.95 -5.35
CA VAL A 150 2.99 11.03 -5.50
C VAL A 150 3.47 10.10 -6.60
N VAL A 151 3.07 8.84 -6.59
CA VAL A 151 3.44 7.85 -7.63
C VAL A 151 2.93 8.28 -8.99
N PHE A 152 1.68 8.76 -9.09
CA PHE A 152 1.11 9.23 -10.34
C PHE A 152 1.90 10.42 -10.90
N LYS A 153 2.24 11.41 -10.06
CA LYS A 153 3.05 12.56 -10.48
C LYS A 153 4.48 12.14 -10.85
N LEU A 154 5.15 11.39 -9.98
CA LEU A 154 6.56 11.04 -10.11
C LEU A 154 6.81 10.06 -11.26
N VAL A 155 5.88 9.14 -11.51
CA VAL A 155 6.05 8.07 -12.49
C VAL A 155 5.26 8.39 -13.75
N VAL A 156 3.95 8.54 -13.66
CA VAL A 156 3.09 8.63 -14.85
C VAL A 156 3.32 9.95 -15.60
N LEU A 157 3.28 11.09 -14.91
CA LEU A 157 3.44 12.40 -15.56
C LEU A 157 4.85 12.58 -16.12
N ASN A 158 5.89 12.28 -15.34
CA ASN A 158 7.28 12.36 -15.83
C ASN A 158 7.54 11.42 -17.03
N ILE A 159 6.99 10.20 -17.02
CA ILE A 159 7.13 9.28 -18.16
C ILE A 159 6.36 9.84 -19.37
N ALA A 160 5.15 10.34 -19.19
CA ALA A 160 4.34 10.90 -20.26
C ALA A 160 4.99 12.15 -20.90
N GLU A 161 5.60 13.02 -20.10
CA GLU A 161 6.31 14.21 -20.58
C GLU A 161 7.58 13.85 -21.36
N SER A 162 8.33 12.86 -20.89
CA SER A 162 9.56 12.39 -21.57
C SER A 162 9.29 11.48 -22.79
N TYR A 163 8.04 11.02 -22.95
CA TYR A 163 7.68 10.03 -23.96
C TYR A 163 7.91 10.49 -25.42
N PRO A 164 7.50 11.71 -25.84
CA PRO A 164 7.69 12.16 -27.21
C PRO A 164 9.17 12.31 -27.57
N ALA A 165 9.98 12.86 -26.66
CA ALA A 165 11.42 13.01 -26.86
C ALA A 165 12.10 11.65 -27.08
N MET A 166 11.70 10.63 -26.32
CA MET A 166 12.20 9.26 -26.48
C MET A 166 11.87 8.68 -27.87
N LEU A 167 10.65 8.90 -28.38
CA LEU A 167 10.27 8.46 -29.73
C LEU A 167 11.09 9.16 -30.82
N HIS A 168 11.35 10.46 -30.66
CA HIS A 168 12.19 11.21 -31.60
C HIS A 168 13.63 10.68 -31.63
N VAL A 169 14.23 10.41 -30.46
CA VAL A 169 15.58 9.84 -30.38
C VAL A 169 15.64 8.45 -31.03
N LEU A 170 14.64 7.60 -30.78
CA LEU A 170 14.58 6.29 -31.42
C LEU A 170 14.45 6.41 -32.94
N TRP A 171 13.59 7.29 -33.43
CA TRP A 171 13.39 7.49 -34.87
C TRP A 171 14.71 7.91 -35.55
N GLN A 172 15.44 8.84 -34.94
CA GLN A 172 16.72 9.31 -35.46
C GLN A 172 17.77 8.19 -35.47
N GLN A 173 17.96 7.50 -34.34
CA GLN A 173 18.92 6.39 -34.25
C GLN A 173 18.57 5.23 -35.19
N ALA A 174 17.29 4.93 -35.36
CA ALA A 174 16.83 3.92 -36.30
C ALA A 174 17.14 4.32 -37.75
N SER A 175 16.98 5.60 -38.08
CA SER A 175 17.32 6.15 -39.40
C SER A 175 18.84 6.12 -39.67
N ASP A 176 19.65 6.31 -38.62
CA ASP A 176 21.12 6.31 -38.70
C ASP A 176 21.73 4.88 -38.72
N GLY A 177 20.91 3.83 -38.72
CA GLY A 177 21.37 2.44 -38.82
C GLY A 177 21.79 1.83 -37.47
N MET A 178 20.98 1.99 -36.43
CA MET A 178 21.26 1.42 -35.11
C MET A 178 21.39 -0.12 -35.11
N PRO A 179 22.23 -0.69 -34.22
CA PRO A 179 22.36 -2.13 -34.08
C PRO A 179 21.05 -2.78 -33.57
N VAL A 180 20.78 -4.01 -34.04
CA VAL A 180 19.53 -4.77 -33.74
C VAL A 180 19.27 -4.88 -32.24
N LEU A 181 20.31 -5.13 -31.42
CA LEU A 181 20.15 -5.25 -29.98
C LEU A 181 19.68 -3.94 -29.31
N ALA A 182 20.18 -2.80 -29.77
CA ALA A 182 19.75 -1.49 -29.27
C ALA A 182 18.29 -1.21 -29.65
N PHE A 183 17.88 -1.61 -30.86
CA PHE A 183 16.50 -1.49 -31.32
C PHE A 183 15.55 -2.35 -30.47
N LEU A 184 15.90 -3.61 -30.19
CA LEU A 184 15.10 -4.49 -29.34
C LEU A 184 14.97 -3.94 -27.91
N ARG A 185 16.05 -3.41 -27.33
CA ARG A 185 16.01 -2.76 -26.01
C ARG A 185 15.07 -1.55 -26.02
N ALA A 186 15.13 -0.71 -27.06
CA ALA A 186 14.27 0.46 -27.18
C ALA A 186 12.79 0.07 -27.34
N LEU A 187 12.49 -0.99 -28.09
CA LEU A 187 11.13 -1.53 -28.20
C LEU A 187 10.59 -2.01 -26.85
N LEU A 188 11.40 -2.73 -26.07
CA LEU A 188 11.03 -3.13 -24.72
C LEU A 188 10.77 -1.90 -23.85
N GLU A 189 11.63 -0.88 -23.94
CA GLU A 189 11.52 0.35 -23.17
C GLU A 189 10.23 1.13 -23.44
N ILE A 190 9.92 1.31 -24.72
CA ILE A 190 8.66 1.90 -25.20
C ILE A 190 7.47 1.05 -24.74
N GLY A 191 7.57 -0.27 -24.88
CA GLY A 191 6.50 -1.21 -24.54
C GLY A 191 6.07 -1.09 -23.08
N TRP A 192 7.01 -1.17 -22.12
CA TRP A 192 6.67 -1.11 -20.71
C TRP A 192 6.18 0.29 -20.28
N ARG A 193 6.75 1.37 -20.83
CA ARG A 193 6.29 2.75 -20.55
C ARG A 193 4.89 3.01 -21.11
N THR A 194 4.59 2.52 -22.32
CA THR A 194 3.24 2.57 -22.91
C THR A 194 2.24 1.84 -22.03
N MET A 195 2.58 0.61 -21.63
CA MET A 195 1.74 -0.21 -20.75
C MET A 195 1.45 0.51 -19.43
N LEU A 196 2.43 1.21 -18.86
CA LEU A 196 2.27 1.99 -17.64
C LEU A 196 1.32 3.17 -17.83
N ILE A 197 1.53 4.00 -18.86
CA ILE A 197 0.65 5.15 -19.16
C ILE A 197 -0.78 4.67 -19.42
N PHE A 198 -0.94 3.63 -20.25
CA PHE A 198 -2.24 3.05 -20.56
C PHE A 198 -2.92 2.47 -19.32
N GLY A 199 -2.18 1.74 -18.48
CA GLY A 199 -2.68 1.21 -17.21
C GLY A 199 -3.15 2.32 -16.27
N ALA A 200 -2.40 3.42 -16.17
CA ALA A 200 -2.79 4.58 -15.38
C ALA A 200 -4.07 5.24 -15.92
N ALA A 201 -4.18 5.42 -17.24
CA ALA A 201 -5.39 5.95 -17.89
C ALA A 201 -6.62 5.05 -17.61
N MET A 202 -6.46 3.73 -17.66
CA MET A 202 -7.51 2.77 -17.34
C MET A 202 -7.97 2.84 -15.88
N VAL A 203 -7.05 3.04 -14.94
CA VAL A 203 -7.38 3.23 -13.51
C VAL A 203 -8.19 4.51 -13.32
N VAL A 204 -7.77 5.61 -13.93
CA VAL A 204 -8.51 6.89 -13.87
C VAL A 204 -9.90 6.72 -14.48
N PHE A 205 -10.02 6.09 -15.65
CA PHE A 205 -11.31 5.83 -16.29
C PHE A 205 -12.24 5.00 -15.41
N ARG A 206 -11.75 3.90 -14.82
CA ARG A 206 -12.54 3.05 -13.92
C ARG A 206 -12.96 3.79 -12.66
N ALA A 207 -12.07 4.60 -12.07
CA ALA A 207 -12.37 5.42 -10.91
C ALA A 207 -13.50 6.43 -11.23
N THR A 208 -13.38 7.16 -12.35
CA THR A 208 -14.42 8.10 -12.80
C THR A 208 -15.77 7.40 -13.00
N LYS A 209 -15.78 6.24 -13.67
CA LYS A 209 -17.01 5.46 -13.88
C LYS A 209 -17.62 4.99 -12.56
N ALA A 210 -16.80 4.54 -11.61
CA ALA A 210 -17.27 4.12 -10.30
C ALA A 210 -17.87 5.29 -9.50
N SER A 211 -17.20 6.45 -9.51
CA SER A 211 -17.70 7.67 -8.87
C SER A 211 -19.01 8.15 -9.46
N LEU A 212 -19.16 8.14 -10.79
CA LEU A 212 -20.42 8.46 -11.47
C LEU A 212 -21.53 7.46 -11.12
N GLY A 213 -21.23 6.17 -11.08
CA GLY A 213 -22.18 5.13 -10.68
C GLY A 213 -22.64 5.26 -9.23
N LEU A 214 -21.72 5.65 -8.34
CA LEU A 214 -22.06 5.97 -6.95
C LEU A 214 -22.98 7.19 -6.91
N ALA A 215 -22.61 8.29 -7.57
CA ALA A 215 -23.42 9.52 -7.63
C ALA A 215 -24.84 9.27 -8.17
N ALA A 216 -24.98 8.43 -9.21
CA ALA A 216 -26.28 8.04 -9.73
C ALA A 216 -27.13 7.28 -8.69
N LYS A 217 -26.52 6.35 -7.93
CA LYS A 217 -27.20 5.66 -6.82
C LYS A 217 -27.59 6.62 -5.69
N LEU A 218 -26.75 7.61 -5.39
CA LEU A 218 -27.05 8.66 -4.41
C LEU A 218 -28.28 9.47 -4.79
N CYS A 219 -28.37 9.86 -6.07
CA CYS A 219 -29.52 10.59 -6.60
C CYS A 219 -30.79 9.73 -6.60
N GLY A 220 -30.71 8.46 -7.01
CA GLY A 220 -31.85 7.54 -7.04
C GLY A 220 -32.38 7.13 -5.65
N ALA A 221 -31.51 6.98 -4.65
CA ALA A 221 -31.93 6.71 -3.27
C ALA A 221 -32.70 7.90 -2.67
N ARG A 222 -32.28 9.14 -2.99
CA ARG A 222 -32.97 10.37 -2.55
C ARG A 222 -34.32 10.59 -3.22
N SER A 223 -34.57 10.04 -4.41
CA SER A 223 -35.88 10.13 -5.07
C SER A 223 -36.88 9.12 -4.48
N HIS A 224 -36.45 7.89 -4.16
CA HIS A 224 -37.32 6.89 -3.51
C HIS A 224 -37.67 7.26 -2.06
N ALA A 225 -36.79 7.94 -1.32
CA ALA A 225 -37.07 8.41 0.04
C ALA A 225 -38.09 9.58 0.13
N ARG A 226 -38.48 10.19 -1.01
CA ARG A 226 -39.47 11.29 -1.06
C ARG A 226 -40.89 10.87 -1.44
N LEU A 227 -41.11 9.61 -1.82
CA LEU A 227 -42.45 9.12 -2.10
C LEU A 227 -43.13 8.74 -0.77
N PRO A 228 -44.31 9.30 -0.44
CA PRO A 228 -45.03 8.92 0.78
C PRO A 228 -45.42 7.43 0.71
N PRO A 229 -45.43 6.71 1.85
CA PRO A 229 -45.93 5.34 1.90
C PRO A 229 -47.46 5.37 1.71
N GLY A 230 -47.90 5.12 0.48
CA GLY A 230 -49.31 5.02 0.11
C GLY A 230 -49.82 6.22 -0.69
N ALA A 231 -49.67 6.13 -2.01
CA ALA A 231 -50.55 6.71 -3.01
C ALA A 231 -50.63 5.73 -4.18
#